data_AF-A0A7Y2JIQ2-F1
#
_entry.id   AF-A0A7Y2JIQ2-F1
#
_cell.length_a   1.000
_cell.length_b   1.000
_cell.length_c   1.000
_cell.angle_alpha   90.00
_cell.angle_beta   90.00
_cell.angle_gamma   90.00
#
_symmetry.space_group_name_H-M   'P 1'
#
loop_
_entity.id
_entity.type
_entity.pdbx_description
1 polymer ?
#
loop_
_entity_poly.entity_id
_entity_poly.type
_entity_poly.pdbx_seq_one_letter_code
_entity_poly.pdbx_strand_id
1 'polypeptide(L)'
;MRPACILALCASLATSPGYAATNCQSDAMLVFDGSGSMDEMTMEMRGPTRIDEARHALRDALPGIAVSRRIGLLTYGAGANGACTPTLRFAPVDGAAPAVIAAIEGLVAGGLTPLTASVQAAAEVLAYRTRPATVVLVTDGNETCGGTPCATGRVMEAAGHDL
;
A
#
# COMPACT_ATOMS: atom_id res chain seq x y z
N MET A 1 55.50 39.58 -44.10
CA MET A 1 54.81 39.81 -42.81
C MET A 1 53.39 39.28 -42.96
N ARG A 2 53.00 38.22 -42.23
CA ARG A 2 51.64 37.64 -42.24
C ARG A 2 51.10 37.74 -40.80
N PRO A 3 49.93 38.35 -40.53
CA PRO A 3 49.30 38.20 -39.23
C PRO A 3 48.48 36.91 -39.19
N ALA A 4 48.70 36.13 -38.14
CA ALA A 4 47.97 34.90 -37.85
C ALA A 4 46.59 35.20 -37.27
N CYS A 5 45.58 34.49 -37.77
CA CYS A 5 44.20 34.55 -37.31
C CYS A 5 44.04 33.57 -36.14
N ILE A 6 43.77 34.07 -34.93
CA ILE A 6 43.53 33.25 -33.74
C ILE A 6 42.02 32.94 -33.69
N LEU A 7 41.67 31.67 -33.88
CA LEU A 7 40.30 31.18 -33.78
C LEU A 7 40.01 30.86 -32.30
N ALA A 8 39.18 31.67 -31.64
CA ALA A 8 38.72 31.41 -30.29
C ALA A 8 37.54 30.42 -30.29
N LEU A 9 37.75 29.22 -29.74
CA LEU A 9 36.76 28.17 -29.60
C LEU A 9 35.91 28.42 -28.34
N CYS A 10 34.67 28.91 -28.50
CA CYS A 10 33.71 28.99 -27.40
C CYS A 10 33.09 27.61 -27.14
N ALA A 11 33.42 27.00 -26.00
CA ALA A 11 32.79 25.77 -25.53
C ALA A 11 31.47 26.12 -24.81
N SER A 12 30.34 25.92 -25.47
CA SER A 12 29.00 26.06 -24.87
C SER A 12 28.68 24.82 -24.04
N LEU A 13 28.73 24.95 -22.71
CA LEU A 13 28.18 23.94 -21.78
C LEU A 13 26.65 23.93 -21.92
N ALA A 14 26.12 22.88 -22.56
CA ALA A 14 24.69 22.62 -22.58
C ALA A 14 24.24 22.09 -21.22
N THR A 15 23.77 22.98 -20.34
CA THR A 15 23.05 22.62 -19.13
C THR A 15 21.71 22.01 -19.54
N SER A 16 21.62 20.69 -19.47
CA SER A 16 20.34 19.99 -19.63
C SER A 16 19.46 20.30 -18.40
N PRO A 17 18.22 20.79 -18.57
CA PRO A 17 17.31 20.96 -17.44
C PRO A 17 17.01 19.57 -16.87
N GLY A 18 17.42 19.35 -15.62
CA GLY A 18 17.03 18.15 -14.88
C GLY A 18 15.51 18.14 -14.73
N TYR A 19 14.85 17.21 -15.40
CA TYR A 19 13.45 16.89 -15.11
C TYR A 19 13.40 16.34 -13.69
N ALA A 20 12.91 17.13 -12.74
CA ALA A 20 12.43 16.60 -11.49
C ALA A 20 11.28 15.66 -11.83
N ALA A 21 11.47 14.36 -11.67
CA ALA A 21 10.38 13.40 -11.77
C ALA A 21 9.39 13.74 -10.64
N THR A 22 8.31 14.43 -10.97
CA THR A 22 7.12 14.44 -10.13
C THR A 22 6.72 12.97 -9.97
N ASN A 23 6.81 12.44 -8.74
CA ASN A 23 6.25 11.13 -8.43
C ASN A 23 4.74 11.22 -8.68
N CYS A 24 4.29 10.82 -9.86
CA CYS A 24 2.88 10.77 -10.25
C CYS A 24 2.11 9.67 -9.50
N GLN A 25 2.72 9.02 -8.50
CA GLN A 25 2.09 7.98 -7.71
C GLN A 25 1.69 8.55 -6.36
N SER A 26 0.38 8.53 -6.09
CA SER A 26 -0.18 8.85 -4.78
C SER A 26 0.35 7.90 -3.69
N ASP A 27 0.28 8.38 -2.45
CA ASP A 27 0.53 7.54 -1.28
C ASP A 27 -0.49 6.39 -1.24
N ALA A 28 -0.03 5.21 -0.83
CA ALA A 28 -0.88 4.04 -0.69
C ALA A 28 -0.99 3.58 0.77
N MET A 29 -2.14 3.03 1.14
CA MET A 29 -2.32 2.25 2.36
C MET A 29 -2.57 0.79 1.97
N LEU A 30 -1.73 -0.11 2.50
CA LEU A 30 -2.01 -1.53 2.50
C LEU A 30 -2.89 -1.86 3.70
N VAL A 31 -4.01 -2.53 3.46
CA VAL A 31 -4.91 -3.07 4.47
C VAL A 31 -4.78 -4.58 4.44
N PHE A 32 -4.20 -5.16 5.49
CA PHE A 32 -3.91 -6.59 5.54
C PHE A 32 -4.85 -7.32 6.50
N ASP A 33 -5.49 -8.35 5.97
CA ASP A 33 -6.38 -9.26 6.68
C ASP A 33 -5.59 -10.29 7.52
N GLY A 34 -5.83 -10.28 8.83
CA GLY A 34 -5.37 -11.31 9.76
C GLY A 34 -6.52 -12.03 10.45
N SER A 35 -7.71 -12.05 9.85
CA SER A 35 -8.90 -12.71 10.40
C SER A 35 -8.78 -14.23 10.43
N GLY A 36 -9.74 -14.91 11.06
CA GLY A 36 -9.72 -16.37 11.19
C GLY A 36 -9.76 -17.13 9.86
N SER A 37 -10.40 -16.61 8.80
CA SER A 37 -10.44 -17.26 7.48
C SER A 37 -9.06 -17.39 6.85
N MET A 38 -8.15 -16.46 7.19
CA MET A 38 -6.78 -16.46 6.69
C MET A 38 -5.93 -17.63 7.23
N ASP A 39 -6.38 -18.31 8.30
CA ASP A 39 -5.75 -19.53 8.83
C ASP A 39 -6.17 -20.80 8.08
N GLU A 40 -7.16 -20.71 7.18
CA GLU A 40 -7.62 -21.86 6.39
C GLU A 40 -6.55 -22.28 5.37
N MET A 41 -6.36 -23.60 5.26
CA MET A 41 -5.50 -24.20 4.23
C MET A 41 -6.12 -24.01 2.84
N THR A 42 -5.28 -23.83 1.84
CA THR A 42 -5.74 -23.78 0.44
C THR A 42 -6.18 -25.17 -0.04
N MET A 43 -6.77 -25.25 -1.25
CA MET A 43 -7.42 -26.48 -1.75
C MET A 43 -6.47 -27.67 -1.97
N GLU A 44 -5.18 -27.50 -1.71
CA GLU A 44 -4.21 -28.56 -1.63
C GLU A 44 -4.26 -29.19 -0.24
N MET A 45 -4.47 -30.52 -0.13
CA MET A 45 -4.66 -31.21 1.16
C MET A 45 -3.49 -31.11 2.16
N ARG A 46 -2.40 -30.38 1.82
CA ARG A 46 -1.25 -30.03 2.65
C ARG A 46 -0.62 -28.68 2.23
N GLY A 47 -1.40 -27.79 1.64
CA GLY A 47 -0.94 -26.49 1.13
C GLY A 47 -0.65 -25.47 2.23
N PRO A 48 -0.01 -24.34 1.90
CA PRO A 48 0.12 -23.20 2.80
C PRO A 48 -1.26 -22.69 3.25
N THR A 49 -1.28 -21.94 4.35
CA THR A 49 -2.49 -21.18 4.73
C THR A 49 -2.66 -19.98 3.79
N ARG A 50 -3.85 -19.40 3.73
CA ARG A 50 -4.09 -18.18 2.93
C ARG A 50 -3.25 -16.99 3.39
N ILE A 51 -2.99 -16.88 4.70
CA ILE A 51 -2.06 -15.85 5.22
C ILE A 51 -0.63 -16.06 4.72
N ASP A 52 -0.18 -17.31 4.58
CA ASP A 52 1.16 -17.62 4.06
C ASP A 52 1.29 -17.26 2.58
N GLU A 53 0.26 -17.53 1.76
CA GLU A 53 0.21 -17.11 0.36
C GLU A 53 0.20 -15.59 0.22
N ALA A 54 -0.60 -14.89 1.03
CA ALA A 54 -0.65 -13.43 1.03
C ALA A 54 0.71 -12.81 1.42
N ARG A 55 1.39 -13.38 2.43
CA ARG A 55 2.75 -12.99 2.81
C ARG A 55 3.74 -13.21 1.66
N HIS A 56 3.65 -14.34 0.97
CA HIS A 56 4.52 -14.64 -0.16
C HIS A 56 4.31 -13.65 -1.31
N ALA A 57 3.08 -13.40 -1.72
CA ALA A 57 2.76 -12.42 -2.76
C ALA A 57 3.27 -11.02 -2.41
N LEU A 58 3.14 -10.59 -1.15
CA LEU A 58 3.63 -9.28 -0.72
C LEU A 58 5.16 -9.19 -0.64
N ARG A 59 5.85 -10.27 -0.24
CA ARG A 59 7.32 -10.33 -0.30
C ARG A 59 7.82 -10.11 -1.73
N ASP A 60 7.14 -10.65 -2.71
CA ASP A 60 7.55 -10.55 -4.11
C ASP A 60 7.20 -9.18 -4.71
N ALA A 61 6.02 -8.64 -4.39
CA ALA A 61 5.51 -7.41 -4.99
C ALA A 61 6.08 -6.13 -4.35
N LEU A 62 6.14 -6.05 -3.02
CA LEU A 62 6.45 -4.81 -2.30
C LEU A 62 7.82 -4.20 -2.61
N PRO A 63 8.91 -4.97 -2.81
CA PRO A 63 10.21 -4.39 -3.13
C PRO A 63 10.19 -3.49 -4.36
N GLY A 64 9.48 -3.88 -5.42
CA GLY A 64 9.35 -3.07 -6.64
C GLY A 64 8.43 -1.86 -6.46
N ILE A 65 7.34 -2.03 -5.70
CA ILE A 65 6.34 -0.97 -5.51
C ILE A 65 6.89 0.14 -4.60
N ALA A 66 7.49 -0.23 -3.45
CA ALA A 66 7.94 0.69 -2.41
C ALA A 66 9.13 1.58 -2.83
N VAL A 67 9.76 1.32 -3.99
CA VAL A 67 10.77 2.21 -4.59
C VAL A 67 10.12 3.48 -5.16
N SER A 68 8.87 3.38 -5.61
CA SER A 68 8.22 4.44 -6.42
C SER A 68 7.06 5.14 -5.72
N ARG A 69 6.65 4.68 -4.54
CA ARG A 69 5.59 5.28 -3.72
C ARG A 69 5.80 5.03 -2.24
N ARG A 70 5.30 5.95 -1.42
CA ARG A 70 5.17 5.74 0.03
C ARG A 70 4.01 4.81 0.32
N ILE A 71 4.20 3.91 1.26
CA ILE A 71 3.20 2.90 1.63
C ILE A 71 3.04 2.90 3.14
N GLY A 72 1.80 2.96 3.61
CA GLY A 72 1.44 2.74 5.01
C GLY A 72 0.79 1.37 5.18
N LEU A 73 0.62 0.95 6.43
CA LEU A 73 0.05 -0.34 6.77
C LEU A 73 -1.02 -0.20 7.85
N LEU A 74 -2.16 -0.81 7.58
CA LEU A 74 -3.24 -1.05 8.52
C LEU A 74 -3.54 -2.55 8.51
N THR A 75 -3.77 -3.13 9.68
CA THR A 75 -4.07 -4.56 9.84
C THR A 75 -5.36 -4.71 10.63
N TYR A 76 -6.15 -5.75 10.36
CA TYR A 76 -7.28 -6.11 11.21
C TYR A 76 -7.32 -7.61 11.46
N GLY A 77 -8.20 -8.06 12.36
CA GLY A 77 -8.50 -9.47 12.56
C GLY A 77 -7.43 -10.29 13.28
N ALA A 78 -6.21 -9.80 13.48
CA ALA A 78 -5.16 -10.60 14.10
C ALA A 78 -5.43 -10.94 15.58
N GLY A 79 -5.21 -12.20 15.97
CA GLY A 79 -5.30 -12.73 17.33
C GLY A 79 -6.71 -13.19 17.75
N ALA A 80 -6.78 -13.98 18.83
CA ALA A 80 -8.01 -14.60 19.34
C ALA A 80 -9.12 -13.60 19.76
N ASN A 81 -8.77 -12.33 19.96
CA ASN A 81 -9.68 -11.23 20.28
C ASN A 81 -9.67 -10.14 19.20
N GLY A 82 -9.31 -10.46 17.96
CA GLY A 82 -9.33 -9.51 16.84
C GLY A 82 -10.75 -8.95 16.66
N ALA A 83 -10.98 -7.77 17.25
CA ALA A 83 -12.27 -7.12 17.29
C ALA A 83 -12.60 -6.46 15.95
N CYS A 84 -13.80 -5.88 15.85
CA CYS A 84 -14.25 -5.09 14.70
C CYS A 84 -13.54 -3.73 14.54
N THR A 85 -12.30 -3.61 15.05
CA THR A 85 -11.50 -2.39 15.04
C THR A 85 -10.18 -2.66 14.33
N PRO A 86 -9.90 -1.97 13.20
CA PRO A 86 -8.59 -2.04 12.57
C PRO A 86 -7.49 -1.40 13.42
N THR A 87 -6.26 -1.81 13.19
CA THR A 87 -5.06 -1.26 13.81
C THR A 87 -4.18 -0.60 12.76
N LEU A 88 -3.99 0.71 12.85
CA LEU A 88 -2.96 1.42 12.08
C LEU A 88 -1.57 1.00 12.60
N ARG A 89 -0.74 0.40 11.75
CA ARG A 89 0.65 0.07 12.09
C ARG A 89 1.56 1.26 11.86
N PHE A 90 1.44 1.90 10.71
CA PHE A 90 2.13 3.14 10.37
C PHE A 90 1.47 3.83 9.17
N ALA A 91 1.55 5.15 9.15
CA ALA A 91 1.17 5.97 7.99
C ALA A 91 2.18 5.80 6.83
N PRO A 92 1.92 6.33 5.63
CA PRO A 92 2.82 6.15 4.48
C PRO A 92 4.26 6.61 4.73
N VAL A 93 5.21 5.70 4.48
CA VAL A 93 6.66 5.95 4.57
C VAL A 93 7.37 5.50 3.29
N ASP A 94 8.52 6.10 3.00
CA ASP A 94 9.39 5.69 1.90
C ASP A 94 10.03 4.33 2.18
N GLY A 95 10.22 3.51 1.13
CA GLY A 95 10.92 2.23 1.27
C GLY A 95 10.25 1.26 2.26
N ALA A 96 8.91 1.32 2.38
CA ALA A 96 8.17 0.62 3.43
C ALA A 96 8.23 -0.93 3.37
N ALA A 97 8.72 -1.53 2.29
CA ALA A 97 8.65 -2.97 2.06
C ALA A 97 9.17 -3.81 3.25
N PRO A 98 10.36 -3.55 3.84
CA PRO A 98 10.84 -4.33 4.99
C PRO A 98 9.94 -4.17 6.22
N ALA A 99 9.43 -2.96 6.48
CA ALA A 99 8.56 -2.68 7.63
C ALA A 99 7.20 -3.37 7.48
N VAL A 100 6.63 -3.36 6.26
CA VAL A 100 5.39 -4.08 5.96
C VAL A 100 5.58 -5.58 6.15
N ILE A 101 6.60 -6.16 5.53
CA ILE A 101 6.89 -7.61 5.61
C ILE A 101 7.08 -8.03 7.07
N ALA A 102 7.91 -7.33 7.84
CA ALA A 102 8.14 -7.65 9.24
C ALA A 102 6.84 -7.60 10.08
N ALA A 103 5.96 -6.63 9.81
CA ALA A 103 4.70 -6.49 10.52
C ALA A 103 3.71 -7.63 10.22
N ILE A 104 3.60 -8.06 8.96
CA ILE A 104 2.64 -9.13 8.57
C ILE A 104 3.12 -10.55 8.93
N GLU A 105 4.44 -10.77 9.01
CA GLU A 105 5.02 -12.03 9.49
C GLU A 105 4.69 -12.29 10.96
N GLY A 106 4.61 -11.23 11.78
CA GLY A 106 4.27 -11.35 13.20
C GLY A 106 2.77 -11.53 13.49
N LEU A 107 1.90 -11.55 12.48
CA LEU A 107 0.46 -11.68 12.69
C LEU A 107 0.07 -13.14 12.91
N VAL A 108 -0.87 -13.35 13.84
CA VAL A 108 -1.53 -14.65 14.04
C VAL A 108 -2.97 -14.47 13.58
N ALA A 109 -3.42 -15.30 12.65
CA ALA A 109 -4.80 -15.27 12.15
C ALA A 109 -5.79 -15.66 13.27
N GLY A 110 -7.00 -15.06 13.31
CA GLY A 110 -8.02 -15.58 14.24
C GLY A 110 -9.30 -14.76 14.49
N GLY A 111 -9.29 -13.45 14.27
CA GLY A 111 -10.40 -12.55 14.62
C GLY A 111 -11.38 -12.27 13.48
N LEU A 112 -12.15 -11.18 13.63
CA LEU A 112 -13.21 -10.76 12.70
C LEU A 112 -12.68 -9.87 11.55
N THR A 113 -13.54 -9.65 10.56
CA THR A 113 -13.29 -8.93 9.29
C THR A 113 -14.06 -7.61 9.20
N PRO A 114 -13.59 -6.52 9.85
CA PRO A 114 -14.20 -5.18 9.72
C PRO A 114 -13.78 -4.48 8.42
N LEU A 115 -14.16 -5.03 7.25
CA LEU A 115 -13.74 -4.54 5.94
C LEU A 115 -14.07 -3.06 5.73
N THR A 116 -15.31 -2.67 6.00
CA THR A 116 -15.80 -1.31 5.84
C THR A 116 -15.00 -0.32 6.69
N ALA A 117 -14.85 -0.61 7.98
CA ALA A 117 -14.13 0.26 8.91
C ALA A 117 -12.64 0.33 8.57
N SER A 118 -12.04 -0.77 8.12
CA SER A 118 -10.62 -0.84 7.75
C SER A 118 -10.29 -0.02 6.51
N VAL A 119 -11.09 -0.15 5.46
CA VAL A 119 -10.92 0.63 4.21
C VAL A 119 -11.16 2.11 4.47
N GLN A 120 -12.20 2.45 5.25
CA GLN A 120 -12.47 3.84 5.65
C GLN A 120 -11.28 4.42 6.44
N ALA A 121 -10.82 3.74 7.49
CA ALA A 121 -9.70 4.21 8.30
C ALA A 121 -8.43 4.42 7.46
N ALA A 122 -8.13 3.50 6.53
CA ALA A 122 -7.00 3.64 5.62
C ALA A 122 -7.13 4.86 4.69
N ALA A 123 -8.31 5.09 4.11
CA ALA A 123 -8.55 6.25 3.26
C ALA A 123 -8.46 7.57 4.03
N GLU A 124 -8.94 7.61 5.28
CA GLU A 124 -8.83 8.80 6.15
C GLU A 124 -7.36 9.15 6.46
N VAL A 125 -6.50 8.15 6.69
CA VAL A 125 -5.04 8.37 6.87
C VAL A 125 -4.43 9.05 5.63
N LEU A 126 -4.94 8.74 4.43
CA LEU A 126 -4.48 9.34 3.17
C LEU A 126 -5.08 10.72 2.91
N ALA A 127 -6.07 11.16 3.70
CA ALA A 127 -6.88 12.35 3.42
C ALA A 127 -7.50 12.31 2.00
N TYR A 128 -8.10 11.17 1.64
CA TYR A 128 -8.59 10.86 0.29
C TYR A 128 -9.57 11.88 -0.33
N ARG A 129 -10.20 12.73 0.48
CA ARG A 129 -11.12 13.79 0.02
C ARG A 129 -10.39 14.99 -0.60
N THR A 130 -9.12 15.19 -0.30
CA THR A 130 -8.36 16.38 -0.72
C THR A 130 -7.12 16.06 -1.53
N ARG A 131 -6.74 14.78 -1.61
CA ARG A 131 -5.56 14.31 -2.35
C ARG A 131 -5.86 12.96 -3.00
N PRO A 132 -5.26 12.67 -4.17
CA PRO A 132 -5.23 11.32 -4.70
C PRO A 132 -4.68 10.32 -3.68
N ALA A 133 -5.32 9.16 -3.59
CA ALA A 133 -5.06 8.14 -2.58
C ALA A 133 -5.20 6.75 -3.21
N THR A 134 -4.54 5.75 -2.65
CA THR A 134 -4.77 4.35 -3.06
C THR A 134 -4.90 3.48 -1.83
N VAL A 135 -5.98 2.73 -1.71
CA VAL A 135 -6.14 1.70 -0.66
C VAL A 135 -6.09 0.33 -1.32
N VAL A 136 -5.13 -0.50 -0.91
CA VAL A 136 -5.00 -1.89 -1.36
C VAL A 136 -5.43 -2.80 -0.23
N LEU A 137 -6.57 -3.46 -0.40
CA LEU A 137 -7.09 -4.43 0.56
C LEU A 137 -6.64 -5.85 0.15
N VAL A 138 -5.94 -6.53 1.07
CA VAL A 138 -5.54 -7.93 0.92
C VAL A 138 -6.37 -8.74 1.92
N THR A 139 -7.36 -9.46 1.42
CA THR A 139 -8.35 -10.22 2.21
C THR A 139 -8.84 -11.43 1.44
N ASP A 140 -9.19 -12.50 2.17
CA ASP A 140 -9.92 -13.66 1.65
C ASP A 140 -11.36 -13.73 2.18
N GLY A 141 -11.73 -12.78 3.05
CA GLY A 141 -12.90 -12.87 3.91
C GLY A 141 -14.06 -11.97 3.47
N ASN A 142 -15.25 -12.33 3.92
CA ASN A 142 -16.43 -11.48 3.87
C ASN A 142 -16.50 -10.60 5.10
N GLU A 143 -17.18 -9.46 5.01
CA GLU A 143 -17.47 -8.59 6.16
C GLU A 143 -18.26 -9.33 7.25
N THR A 144 -17.76 -9.33 8.49
CA THR A 144 -18.41 -9.97 9.65
C THR A 144 -18.73 -9.01 10.79
N CYS A 145 -18.47 -7.71 10.61
CA CYS A 145 -18.67 -6.68 11.62
C CYS A 145 -19.85 -5.74 11.31
N GLY A 146 -20.75 -6.17 10.41
CA GLY A 146 -21.98 -5.45 10.09
C GLY A 146 -21.81 -4.31 9.06
N GLY A 147 -20.63 -4.18 8.47
CA GLY A 147 -20.40 -3.26 7.36
C GLY A 147 -21.10 -3.68 6.05
N THR A 148 -21.04 -2.80 5.06
CA THR A 148 -21.58 -3.04 3.72
C THR A 148 -20.54 -2.63 2.66
N PRO A 149 -19.54 -3.47 2.36
CA PRO A 149 -18.36 -3.06 1.58
C PRO A 149 -18.67 -2.39 0.24
N CYS A 150 -19.62 -2.93 -0.53
CA CYS A 150 -19.99 -2.35 -1.82
C CYS A 150 -20.69 -0.98 -1.68
N ALA A 151 -21.50 -0.78 -0.64
CA ALA A 151 -22.14 0.52 -0.41
C ALA A 151 -21.11 1.54 0.11
N THR A 152 -20.22 1.10 0.98
CA THR A 152 -19.08 1.90 1.46
C THR A 152 -18.20 2.35 0.30
N GLY A 153 -17.83 1.44 -0.60
CA GLY A 153 -17.02 1.76 -1.78
C GLY A 153 -17.65 2.86 -2.63
N ARG A 154 -18.95 2.76 -2.93
CA ARG A 154 -19.68 3.81 -3.68
C ARG A 154 -19.68 5.17 -2.97
N VAL A 155 -19.87 5.18 -1.65
CA VAL A 155 -19.83 6.42 -0.87
C VAL A 155 -18.44 7.06 -0.90
N MET A 156 -17.39 6.24 -0.77
CA MET A 156 -16.01 6.72 -0.74
C MET A 156 -15.53 7.19 -2.12
N GLU A 157 -15.88 6.47 -3.19
CA GLU A 157 -15.61 6.88 -4.58
C GLU A 157 -16.26 8.25 -4.87
N ALA A 158 -17.53 8.43 -4.50
CA ALA A 158 -18.24 9.69 -4.71
C ALA A 158 -17.69 10.87 -3.88
N ALA A 159 -17.06 10.60 -2.73
CA ALA A 159 -16.51 11.62 -1.84
C ALA A 159 -15.00 11.88 -2.04
N GLY A 160 -14.30 10.97 -2.73
CA GLY A 160 -12.87 11.02 -2.94
C GLY A 160 -12.47 12.02 -4.01
N HIS A 161 -11.27 12.59 -3.86
CA HIS A 161 -10.65 13.36 -4.93
C HIS A 161 -10.26 12.43 -6.09
N ASP A 162 -9.61 11.32 -5.74
CA ASP A 162 -9.19 10.21 -6.61
C ASP A 162 -8.76 9.06 -5.67
N LEU A 163 -9.61 8.05 -5.48
CA LEU A 163 -9.43 6.95 -4.52
C LEU A 163 -9.75 5.59 -5.15
#